data_AF-A0A3M1MAN0-F1
#
_entry.id   AF-A0A3M1MAN0-F1
#
_cell.length_a   1.000
_cell.length_b   1.000
_cell.length_c   1.000
_cell.angle_alpha   90.00
_cell.angle_beta   90.00
_cell.angle_gamma   90.00
#
_symmetry.space_group_name_H-M   'P 1'
#
loop_
_entity.id
_entity.type
_entity.pdbx_description
1 polymer ?
#
loop_
_entity_poly.entity_id
_entity_poly.type
_entity_poly.pdbx_seq_one_letter_code
_entity_poly.pdbx_strand_id
1 'polypeptide(L)'
;TSPWQFRTCRCWAWGALGLLVLGLGSTVEARFAFLIRSVEVVITAGLFLIAGVAFAGITVGLFSVLGVEISEVMMRLLVAGGFGLLPILALATVYDPTRGPLEQDFSQGLSRFVHTLMRLMLVPTLVVLAIYIVFIPMNFMEPFRHRDVLLVYNVMLFAVMGLLMGALPVQAGEVSERVRVWLRRGVVAVGGLALLVSVYALAAIVYRTVTMGGITINRMTVIGWNSINITLLGMLLYRQAGRDDTAWVDEVQRVFALGTNAYLLWTLFLLLGIPLLF
;
A
#
# COMPACT_ATOMS: atom_id res chain seq x y z
N THR A 1 7.67 1.20 -34.09
CA THR A 1 7.39 2.06 -32.92
C THR A 1 7.00 1.16 -31.76
N SER A 2 7.83 1.09 -30.71
CA SER A 2 7.80 -0.04 -29.77
C SER A 2 6.65 0.05 -28.75
N PRO A 3 6.06 -1.09 -28.32
CA PRO A 3 4.90 -1.12 -27.41
C PRO A 3 5.22 -0.69 -25.96
N TRP A 4 6.45 -0.30 -25.68
CA TRP A 4 6.96 -0.01 -24.35
C TRP A 4 6.75 1.45 -23.91
N GLN A 5 6.62 2.39 -24.85
CA GLN A 5 6.41 3.82 -24.54
C GLN A 5 5.00 4.14 -23.98
N PHE A 6 3.98 3.32 -24.27
CA PHE A 6 2.61 3.57 -23.81
C PHE A 6 2.29 3.01 -22.42
N ARG A 7 3.14 2.13 -21.87
CA ARG A 7 2.97 1.57 -20.52
C ARG A 7 3.51 2.49 -19.44
N THR A 8 4.58 3.22 -19.73
CA THR A 8 5.18 4.19 -18.81
C THR A 8 4.27 5.41 -18.62
N CYS A 9 3.72 6.01 -19.67
CA CYS A 9 2.92 7.26 -19.61
C CYS A 9 1.74 7.26 -18.60
N ARG A 10 1.16 6.09 -18.28
CA ARG A 10 -0.05 6.02 -17.44
C ARG A 10 0.24 6.01 -15.94
N CYS A 11 1.38 5.46 -15.52
CA CYS A 11 1.85 5.60 -14.13
C CYS A 11 2.35 7.02 -13.85
N TRP A 12 2.95 7.67 -14.87
CA TRP A 12 3.36 9.07 -14.79
C TRP A 12 2.17 10.01 -14.62
N ALA A 13 0.98 9.69 -15.13
CA ALA A 13 -0.20 10.56 -14.96
C ALA A 13 -0.67 10.64 -13.50
N TRP A 14 -0.62 9.54 -12.73
CA TRP A 14 -0.93 9.57 -11.29
C TRP A 14 0.21 10.17 -10.47
N GLY A 15 1.47 9.89 -10.83
CA GLY A 15 2.62 10.55 -10.22
C GLY A 15 2.64 12.06 -10.48
N ALA A 16 2.27 12.49 -11.68
CA ALA A 16 2.12 13.89 -12.08
C ALA A 16 0.89 14.52 -11.44
N LEU A 17 -0.24 13.82 -11.34
CA LEU A 17 -1.42 14.29 -10.61
C LEU A 17 -1.10 14.44 -9.12
N GLY A 18 -0.41 13.48 -8.51
CA GLY A 18 0.11 13.59 -7.15
C GLY A 18 1.06 14.76 -6.98
N LEU A 19 2.00 14.98 -7.91
CA LEU A 19 2.90 16.14 -7.89
C LEU A 19 2.19 17.49 -8.13
N LEU A 20 1.16 17.52 -8.98
CA LEU A 20 0.34 18.72 -9.27
C LEU A 20 -0.63 19.06 -8.14
N VAL A 21 -1.29 18.04 -7.57
CA VAL A 21 -2.28 18.17 -6.49
C VAL A 21 -1.60 18.36 -5.13
N LEU A 22 -0.46 17.72 -4.89
CA LEU A 22 0.31 17.84 -3.65
C LEU A 22 1.38 18.94 -3.69
N GLY A 23 1.30 19.89 -4.64
CA GLY A 23 2.28 20.97 -4.83
C GLY A 23 2.88 21.50 -3.52
N LEU A 24 4.13 21.96 -3.54
CA LEU A 24 5.03 22.12 -2.37
C LEU A 24 4.45 22.82 -1.11
N GLY A 25 3.32 23.55 -1.21
CA GLY A 25 2.58 24.16 -0.09
C GLY A 25 1.31 23.42 0.40
N SER A 26 1.03 22.19 -0.04
CA SER A 26 -0.16 21.43 0.38
C SER A 26 -0.17 21.10 1.89
N THR A 27 -1.31 21.29 2.54
CA THR A 27 -1.49 20.98 3.97
C THR A 27 -1.41 19.48 4.23
N VAL A 28 -1.08 19.08 5.47
CA VAL A 28 -0.93 17.68 5.85
C VAL A 28 -2.22 16.90 5.60
N GLU A 29 -3.35 17.50 5.92
CA GLU A 29 -4.68 16.93 5.84
C GLU A 29 -5.04 16.65 4.37
N ALA A 30 -4.71 17.58 3.45
CA ALA A 30 -4.93 17.40 2.02
C ALA A 30 -4.07 16.25 1.45
N ARG A 31 -2.82 16.11 1.92
CA ARG A 31 -1.95 14.99 1.53
C ARG A 31 -2.50 13.66 2.02
N PHE A 32 -2.94 13.62 3.28
CA PHE A 32 -3.54 12.41 3.84
C PHE A 32 -4.83 12.02 3.12
N ALA A 33 -5.71 12.98 2.83
CA ALA A 33 -6.93 12.75 2.06
C ALA A 33 -6.65 12.17 0.67
N PHE A 34 -5.63 12.68 -0.03
CA PHE A 34 -5.19 12.14 -1.31
C PHE A 34 -4.66 10.70 -1.20
N LEU A 35 -3.92 10.36 -0.13
CA LEU A 35 -3.44 8.99 0.10
C LEU A 35 -4.58 8.00 0.30
N ILE A 36 -5.60 8.38 1.08
CA ILE A 36 -6.78 7.55 1.29
C ILE A 36 -7.50 7.31 -0.03
N ARG A 37 -7.67 8.35 -0.86
CA ARG A 37 -8.23 8.19 -2.21
C ARG A 37 -7.40 7.30 -3.11
N SER A 38 -6.07 7.41 -3.02
CA SER A 38 -5.18 6.51 -3.76
C SER A 38 -5.43 5.04 -3.39
N VAL A 39 -5.63 4.75 -2.10
CA VAL A 39 -5.97 3.39 -1.64
C VAL A 39 -7.33 2.94 -2.17
N GLU A 40 -8.35 3.80 -2.12
CA GLU A 40 -9.68 3.47 -2.66
C GLU A 40 -9.63 3.19 -4.17
N VAL A 41 -8.86 3.96 -4.94
CA VAL A 41 -8.64 3.72 -6.37
C VAL A 41 -8.00 2.35 -6.59
N VAL A 42 -6.96 1.99 -5.82
CA VAL A 42 -6.28 0.69 -5.93
C VAL A 42 -7.23 -0.46 -5.58
N ILE A 43 -8.02 -0.34 -4.52
CA ILE A 43 -9.01 -1.36 -4.13
C ILE A 43 -10.07 -1.51 -5.21
N THR A 44 -10.58 -0.40 -5.74
CA THR A 44 -11.59 -0.40 -6.81
C THR A 44 -11.04 -1.02 -8.09
N ALA A 45 -9.80 -0.69 -8.46
CA ALA A 45 -9.11 -1.33 -9.57
C ALA A 45 -8.94 -2.84 -9.35
N GLY A 46 -8.65 -3.27 -8.11
CA GLY A 46 -8.61 -4.68 -7.72
C GLY A 46 -9.96 -5.39 -7.87
N LEU A 47 -11.05 -4.77 -7.42
CA LEU A 47 -12.41 -5.30 -7.59
C LEU A 47 -12.79 -5.44 -9.06
N PHE A 48 -12.51 -4.41 -9.85
CA PHE A 48 -12.71 -4.43 -11.29
C PHE A 48 -11.84 -5.50 -11.97
N LEU A 49 -10.60 -5.70 -11.52
CA LEU A 49 -9.74 -6.77 -12.01
C LEU A 49 -10.30 -8.16 -11.70
N ILE A 50 -10.78 -8.40 -10.48
CA ILE A 50 -11.41 -9.68 -10.12
C ILE A 50 -12.63 -9.95 -11.02
N ALA A 51 -13.51 -8.95 -11.19
CA ALA A 51 -14.67 -9.05 -12.06
C ALA A 51 -14.26 -9.30 -13.52
N GLY A 52 -13.23 -8.59 -14.02
CA GLY A 52 -12.72 -8.74 -15.37
C GLY A 52 -12.09 -10.11 -15.62
N VAL A 53 -11.30 -10.63 -14.68
CA VAL A 53 -10.71 -11.98 -14.75
C VAL A 53 -11.78 -13.05 -14.71
N ALA A 54 -12.77 -12.92 -13.83
CA ALA A 54 -13.90 -13.85 -13.77
C ALA A 54 -14.69 -13.86 -15.08
N PHE A 55 -15.02 -12.68 -15.62
CA PHE A 55 -15.73 -12.53 -16.89
C PHE A 55 -14.92 -13.11 -18.07
N ALA A 56 -13.61 -12.83 -18.13
CA ALA A 56 -12.73 -13.39 -19.15
C ALA A 56 -12.66 -14.93 -19.03
N GLY A 57 -12.55 -15.47 -17.82
CA GLY A 57 -12.54 -16.91 -17.56
C GLY A 57 -13.83 -17.59 -18.00
N ILE A 58 -14.99 -17.01 -17.68
CA ILE A 58 -16.30 -17.49 -18.13
C ILE A 58 -16.40 -17.45 -19.66
N THR A 59 -15.94 -16.36 -20.28
CA THR A 59 -15.94 -16.22 -21.75
C THR A 59 -15.10 -17.33 -22.38
N VAL A 60 -13.85 -17.53 -21.95
CA VAL A 60 -13.00 -18.61 -22.45
C VAL A 60 -13.67 -19.98 -22.24
N GLY A 61 -14.29 -20.21 -21.07
CA GLY A 61 -15.02 -21.43 -20.78
C GLY A 61 -16.19 -21.67 -21.75
N LEU A 62 -17.04 -20.67 -21.98
CA LEU A 62 -18.19 -20.78 -22.89
C LEU A 62 -17.77 -21.09 -24.33
N PHE A 63 -16.75 -20.41 -24.84
CA PHE A 63 -16.25 -20.66 -26.19
C PHE A 63 -15.62 -22.05 -26.32
N SER A 64 -14.93 -22.53 -25.28
CA SER A 64 -14.36 -23.88 -25.26
C SER A 64 -15.44 -24.98 -25.35
N VAL A 65 -16.59 -24.80 -24.69
CA VAL A 65 -17.71 -25.74 -24.72
C VAL A 65 -18.37 -25.80 -26.09
N LEU A 66 -18.36 -24.70 -26.84
CA LEU A 66 -18.86 -24.63 -28.22
C LEU A 66 -17.85 -25.16 -29.26
N GLY A 67 -16.67 -25.60 -28.83
CA GLY A 67 -15.59 -26.04 -29.72
C GLY A 67 -14.96 -24.90 -30.52
N VAL A 68 -15.09 -23.65 -30.06
CA VAL A 68 -14.52 -22.47 -30.70
C VAL A 68 -13.22 -22.08 -30.00
N GLU A 69 -12.10 -22.17 -30.69
CA GLU A 69 -10.82 -21.69 -30.19
C GLU A 69 -10.71 -20.17 -30.35
N ILE A 70 -10.44 -19.46 -29.25
CA ILE A 70 -10.22 -18.02 -29.28
C ILE A 70 -8.80 -17.77 -29.80
N SER A 71 -8.70 -16.99 -30.89
CA SER A 71 -7.40 -16.64 -31.47
C SER A 71 -6.51 -15.85 -30.51
N GLU A 72 -5.19 -16.00 -30.65
CA GLU A 72 -4.22 -15.31 -29.79
C GLU A 72 -4.36 -13.77 -29.87
N VAL A 73 -4.73 -13.24 -31.04
CA VAL A 73 -4.98 -11.81 -31.24
C VAL A 73 -6.17 -11.34 -30.39
N MET A 74 -7.25 -12.11 -30.37
CA MET A 74 -8.44 -11.80 -29.60
C MET A 74 -8.17 -11.88 -28.10
N MET A 75 -7.43 -12.91 -27.64
CA MET A 75 -6.98 -13.00 -26.26
C MET A 75 -6.09 -11.82 -25.85
N ARG A 76 -5.14 -11.41 -26.70
CA ARG A 76 -4.30 -10.24 -26.46
C ARG A 76 -5.13 -8.96 -26.38
N LEU A 77 -6.12 -8.78 -27.24
CA LEU A 77 -7.02 -7.62 -27.19
C LEU A 77 -7.90 -7.61 -25.95
N LEU A 78 -8.45 -8.76 -25.55
CA LEU A 78 -9.25 -8.90 -24.33
C LEU A 78 -8.42 -8.55 -23.09
N VAL A 79 -7.20 -9.10 -23.00
CA VAL A 79 -6.28 -8.84 -21.88
C VAL A 79 -5.80 -7.38 -21.91
N ALA A 80 -5.32 -6.87 -23.04
CA ALA A 80 -4.78 -5.51 -23.13
C ALA A 80 -5.86 -4.44 -22.96
N GLY A 81 -7.04 -4.65 -23.55
CA GLY A 81 -8.20 -3.78 -23.41
C GLY A 81 -8.75 -3.79 -21.98
N GLY A 82 -8.94 -4.98 -21.41
CA GLY A 82 -9.35 -5.15 -20.01
C GLY A 82 -8.37 -4.50 -19.05
N PHE A 83 -7.12 -4.98 -18.97
CA PHE A 83 -6.13 -4.42 -18.04
C PHE A 83 -5.86 -2.93 -18.24
N GLY A 84 -5.99 -2.41 -19.47
CA GLY A 84 -5.79 -0.99 -19.75
C GLY A 84 -6.94 -0.10 -19.27
N LEU A 85 -8.18 -0.58 -19.36
CA LEU A 85 -9.38 0.21 -19.05
C LEU A 85 -9.69 0.21 -17.54
N LEU A 86 -9.41 -0.89 -16.83
CA LEU A 86 -9.81 -1.05 -15.43
C LEU A 86 -9.24 0.03 -14.49
N PRO A 87 -7.95 0.43 -14.56
CA PRO A 87 -7.43 1.49 -13.70
C PRO A 87 -8.06 2.87 -13.98
N ILE A 88 -8.41 3.14 -15.25
CA ILE A 88 -9.04 4.40 -15.66
C ILE A 88 -10.46 4.48 -15.11
N LEU A 89 -11.23 3.39 -15.27
CA LEU A 89 -12.57 3.29 -14.72
C LEU A 89 -12.57 3.39 -13.20
N ALA A 90 -11.64 2.70 -12.54
CA ALA A 90 -11.50 2.76 -11.08
C ALA A 90 -11.22 4.18 -10.61
N LEU A 91 -10.31 4.88 -11.28
CA LEU A 91 -10.00 6.26 -10.97
C LEU A 91 -11.21 7.18 -11.17
N ALA A 92 -11.87 7.09 -12.32
CA ALA A 92 -13.04 7.91 -12.65
C ALA A 92 -14.24 7.65 -11.73
N THR A 93 -14.32 6.46 -11.12
CA THR A 93 -15.38 6.10 -10.17
C THR A 93 -15.15 6.69 -8.78
N VAL A 94 -13.88 6.77 -8.36
CA VAL A 94 -13.51 7.10 -6.97
C VAL A 94 -13.09 8.57 -6.80
N TYR A 95 -12.48 9.16 -7.82
CA TYR A 95 -11.83 10.46 -7.72
C TYR A 95 -12.49 11.49 -8.63
N ASP A 96 -12.99 12.58 -8.04
CA ASP A 96 -13.50 13.73 -8.78
C ASP A 96 -12.37 14.75 -9.01
N PRO A 97 -11.87 14.93 -10.24
CA PRO A 97 -10.79 15.87 -10.51
C PRO A 97 -11.19 17.34 -10.36
N THR A 98 -12.50 17.65 -10.26
CA THR A 98 -13.00 19.02 -10.12
C THR A 98 -13.03 19.52 -8.68
N ARG A 99 -12.80 18.64 -7.70
CA ARG A 99 -12.86 18.94 -6.26
C ARG A 99 -11.48 18.82 -5.60
N GLY A 100 -11.23 19.65 -4.58
CA GLY A 100 -10.01 19.53 -3.78
C GLY A 100 -9.93 18.20 -3.03
N PRO A 101 -8.74 17.71 -2.61
CA PRO A 101 -8.60 16.44 -1.90
C PRO A 101 -9.44 16.32 -0.62
N LEU A 102 -9.64 17.42 0.11
CA LEU A 102 -10.45 17.48 1.33
C LEU A 102 -11.96 17.55 1.03
N GLU A 103 -12.35 17.98 -0.16
CA GLU A 103 -13.73 18.14 -0.60
C GLU A 103 -14.27 16.88 -1.30
N GLN A 104 -13.42 15.85 -1.43
CA GLN A 104 -13.84 14.55 -1.95
C GLN A 104 -14.89 13.93 -1.02
N ASP A 105 -15.91 13.30 -1.60
CA ASP A 105 -17.02 12.75 -0.82
C ASP A 105 -16.66 11.42 -0.15
N PHE A 106 -16.20 11.47 1.10
CA PHE A 106 -15.84 10.28 1.90
C PHE A 106 -17.07 9.56 2.47
N SER A 107 -18.28 10.06 2.22
CA SER A 107 -19.52 9.48 2.72
C SER A 107 -20.14 8.45 1.76
N GLN A 108 -19.62 8.34 0.53
CA GLN A 108 -20.07 7.33 -0.44
C GLN A 108 -19.93 5.91 0.11
N GLY A 109 -20.85 5.03 -0.33
CA GLY A 109 -20.94 3.65 0.14
C GLY A 109 -19.64 2.86 0.00
N LEU A 110 -18.86 3.10 -1.06
CA LEU A 110 -17.58 2.45 -1.30
C LEU A 110 -16.49 2.91 -0.31
N SER A 111 -16.36 4.21 -0.07
CA SER A 111 -15.39 4.77 0.90
C SER A 111 -15.69 4.25 2.31
N ARG A 112 -16.96 4.29 2.71
CA ARG A 112 -17.42 3.75 3.99
C ARG A 112 -17.16 2.25 4.10
N PHE A 113 -17.39 1.48 3.03
CA PHE A 113 -17.08 0.06 2.97
C PHE A 113 -15.57 -0.20 3.16
N VAL A 114 -14.72 0.52 2.42
CA VAL A 114 -13.26 0.39 2.51
C VAL A 114 -12.76 0.71 3.91
N HIS A 115 -13.17 1.82 4.51
CA HIS A 115 -12.77 2.18 5.87
C HIS A 115 -13.25 1.17 6.91
N THR A 116 -14.48 0.67 6.77
CA THR A 116 -15.02 -0.36 7.66
C THR A 116 -14.25 -1.67 7.52
N LEU A 117 -13.93 -2.07 6.28
CA LEU A 117 -13.14 -3.27 5.99
C LEU A 117 -11.73 -3.16 6.59
N MET A 118 -11.04 -2.02 6.44
CA MET A 118 -9.72 -1.80 7.03
C MET A 118 -9.76 -1.85 8.56
N ARG A 119 -10.77 -1.24 9.19
CA ARG A 119 -10.95 -1.32 10.65
C ARG A 119 -11.24 -2.75 11.11
N LEU A 120 -12.02 -3.51 10.34
CA LEU A 120 -12.27 -4.93 10.61
C LEU A 120 -10.99 -5.76 10.49
N MET A 121 -10.14 -5.47 9.50
CA MET A 121 -8.89 -6.17 9.24
C MET A 121 -7.79 -5.91 10.28
N LEU A 122 -7.94 -4.91 11.15
CA LEU A 122 -7.01 -4.69 12.28
C LEU A 122 -6.98 -5.89 13.23
N VAL A 123 -8.13 -6.49 13.52
CA VAL A 123 -8.24 -7.62 14.46
C VAL A 123 -7.53 -8.88 13.95
N PRO A 124 -7.83 -9.41 12.75
CA PRO A 124 -7.10 -10.57 12.23
C PRO A 124 -5.61 -10.27 12.01
N THR A 125 -5.24 -9.05 11.63
CA THR A 125 -3.84 -8.66 11.49
C THR A 125 -3.11 -8.71 12.83
N LEU A 126 -3.73 -8.19 13.90
CA LEU A 126 -3.18 -8.26 15.25
C LEU A 126 -2.96 -9.72 15.69
N VAL A 127 -3.95 -10.58 15.46
CA VAL A 127 -3.89 -12.01 15.78
C VAL A 127 -2.75 -12.68 15.03
N VAL A 128 -2.67 -12.49 13.71
CA VAL A 128 -1.63 -13.08 12.87
C VAL A 128 -0.25 -12.60 13.30
N LEU A 129 -0.04 -11.29 13.52
CA LEU A 129 1.24 -10.76 13.96
C LEU A 129 1.64 -11.28 15.35
N ALA A 130 0.69 -11.42 16.27
CA ALA A 130 0.93 -11.95 17.61
C ALA A 130 1.35 -13.43 17.55
N ILE A 131 0.62 -14.25 16.80
CA ILE A 131 1.01 -15.64 16.53
C ILE A 131 2.41 -15.67 15.93
N TYR A 132 2.65 -14.83 14.93
CA TYR A 132 3.91 -14.81 14.21
C TYR A 132 5.11 -14.53 15.14
N ILE A 133 5.01 -13.54 16.01
CA ILE A 133 6.05 -13.21 16.99
C ILE A 133 6.34 -14.38 17.94
N VAL A 134 5.32 -15.15 18.35
CA VAL A 134 5.52 -16.35 19.17
C VAL A 134 6.29 -17.42 18.40
N PHE A 135 6.10 -17.53 17.09
CA PHE A 135 6.78 -18.54 16.26
C PHE A 135 8.19 -18.15 15.80
N ILE A 136 8.56 -16.86 15.84
CA ILE A 136 9.90 -16.39 15.45
C ILE A 136 11.02 -17.07 16.25
N PRO A 137 11.00 -17.15 17.60
CA PRO A 137 12.07 -17.78 18.37
C PRO A 137 12.30 -19.26 18.00
N MET A 138 11.23 -19.97 17.66
CA MET A 138 11.30 -21.39 17.28
C MET A 138 11.86 -21.59 15.87
N ASN A 139 11.72 -20.58 14.99
CA ASN A 139 12.12 -20.65 13.58
C ASN A 139 13.09 -19.53 13.19
N PHE A 140 13.93 -19.10 14.14
CA PHE A 140 14.68 -17.85 14.04
C PHE A 140 15.60 -17.76 12.82
N MET A 141 16.09 -18.90 12.30
CA MET A 141 17.03 -18.90 11.17
C MET A 141 16.37 -18.90 9.79
N GLU A 142 15.04 -19.03 9.69
CA GLU A 142 14.39 -19.18 8.39
C GLU A 142 14.53 -17.99 7.45
N PRO A 143 14.35 -16.74 7.90
CA PRO A 143 14.52 -15.59 7.02
C PRO A 143 15.98 -15.37 6.61
N PHE A 144 16.94 -15.90 7.36
CA PHE A 144 18.37 -15.81 7.05
C PHE A 144 18.76 -16.80 5.95
N ARG A 145 18.11 -17.96 5.91
CA ARG A 145 18.39 -19.03 4.93
C ARG A 145 17.55 -18.88 3.66
N HIS A 146 16.27 -18.56 3.79
CA HIS A 146 15.31 -18.54 2.69
C HIS A 146 14.86 -17.13 2.31
N ARG A 147 15.16 -16.73 1.07
CA ARG A 147 14.82 -15.40 0.54
C ARG A 147 13.31 -15.18 0.35
N ASP A 148 12.56 -16.26 0.15
CA ASP A 148 11.13 -16.17 -0.14
C ASP A 148 10.36 -15.69 1.10
N VAL A 149 10.84 -16.04 2.30
CA VAL A 149 10.31 -15.55 3.56
C VAL A 149 10.49 -14.02 3.66
N LEU A 150 11.64 -13.49 3.23
CA LEU A 150 11.91 -12.04 3.20
C LEU A 150 10.95 -11.29 2.27
N LEU A 151 10.59 -11.88 1.11
CA LEU A 151 9.61 -11.29 0.21
C LEU A 151 8.23 -11.20 0.89
N VAL A 152 7.81 -12.28 1.56
CA VAL A 152 6.52 -12.33 2.27
C VAL A 152 6.47 -11.27 3.38
N TYR A 153 7.54 -11.09 4.16
CA TYR A 153 7.59 -10.02 5.16
C TYR A 153 7.47 -8.62 4.59
N ASN A 154 8.12 -8.37 3.46
CA ASN A 154 8.04 -7.06 2.81
C ASN A 154 6.62 -6.78 2.33
N VAL A 155 5.99 -7.73 1.66
CA VAL A 155 4.60 -7.62 1.22
C VAL A 155 3.67 -7.42 2.43
N MET A 156 3.86 -8.19 3.50
CA MET A 156 3.12 -8.03 4.76
C MET A 156 3.30 -6.63 5.34
N LEU A 157 4.52 -6.08 5.35
CA LEU A 157 4.80 -4.76 5.91
C LEU A 157 4.07 -3.65 5.14
N PHE A 158 4.07 -3.70 3.80
CA PHE A 158 3.29 -2.78 2.98
C PHE A 158 1.78 -2.94 3.22
N ALA A 159 1.29 -4.18 3.38
CA ALA A 159 -0.10 -4.44 3.69
C ALA A 159 -0.49 -3.85 5.06
N VAL A 160 0.35 -4.02 6.08
CA VAL A 160 0.14 -3.44 7.42
C VAL A 160 0.17 -1.91 7.36
N MET A 161 1.11 -1.31 6.63
CA MET A 161 1.15 0.16 6.48
C MET A 161 -0.11 0.70 5.79
N GLY A 162 -0.57 0.05 4.71
CA GLY A 162 -1.82 0.39 4.03
C GLY A 162 -3.04 0.22 4.94
N LEU A 163 -3.08 -0.85 5.73
CA LEU A 163 -4.12 -1.11 6.72
C LEU A 163 -4.16 -0.03 7.80
N LEU A 164 -3.02 0.30 8.40
CA LEU A 164 -2.91 1.33 9.44
C LEU A 164 -3.35 2.70 8.90
N MET A 165 -2.97 3.02 7.66
CA MET A 165 -3.40 4.24 7.00
C MET A 165 -4.91 4.27 6.75
N GLY A 166 -5.47 3.21 6.15
CA GLY A 166 -6.89 3.14 5.79
C GLY A 166 -7.85 2.96 6.97
N ALA A 167 -7.37 2.44 8.11
CA ALA A 167 -8.17 2.29 9.31
C ALA A 167 -8.41 3.60 10.07
N LEU A 168 -7.55 4.61 9.85
CA LEU A 168 -7.67 5.92 10.50
C LEU A 168 -8.91 6.67 10.02
N PRO A 169 -9.59 7.42 10.91
CA PRO A 169 -10.64 8.34 10.50
C PRO A 169 -10.04 9.53 9.73
N VAL A 170 -10.77 10.02 8.73
CA VAL A 170 -10.35 11.19 7.95
C VAL A 170 -10.71 12.47 8.69
N GLN A 171 -11.90 12.53 9.30
CA GLN A 171 -12.40 13.70 10.03
C GLN A 171 -12.60 13.44 11.54
N ALA A 172 -12.33 14.46 12.35
CA ALA A 172 -12.57 14.47 13.79
C ALA A 172 -14.09 14.47 14.08
N GLY A 173 -14.68 13.29 14.23
CA GLY A 173 -16.11 13.14 14.50
C GLY A 173 -16.76 11.92 13.83
N GLU A 174 -16.07 11.26 12.89
CA GLU A 174 -16.58 10.05 12.22
C GLU A 174 -16.87 8.89 13.17
N VAL A 175 -16.17 8.85 14.31
CA VAL A 175 -16.21 7.75 15.27
C VAL A 175 -16.48 8.24 16.68
N SER A 176 -17.31 7.47 17.39
CA SER A 176 -17.58 7.69 18.81
C SER A 176 -16.29 7.61 19.63
N GLU A 177 -16.28 8.29 20.77
CA GLU A 177 -15.12 8.35 21.65
C GLU A 177 -14.62 6.95 22.07
N ARG A 178 -15.55 6.04 22.42
CA ARG A 178 -15.21 4.65 22.76
C ARG A 178 -14.52 3.91 21.61
N VAL A 179 -15.03 4.04 20.39
CA VAL A 179 -14.43 3.40 19.21
C VAL A 179 -13.04 4.00 18.93
N ARG A 180 -12.88 5.31 19.12
CA ARG A 180 -11.61 6.01 18.92
C ARG A 180 -10.50 5.49 19.83
N VAL A 181 -10.80 5.27 21.12
CA VAL A 181 -9.82 4.73 22.08
C VAL A 181 -9.38 3.31 21.71
N TRP A 182 -10.33 2.43 21.35
CA TRP A 182 -9.99 1.06 20.92
C TRP A 182 -9.24 1.03 19.59
N LEU A 183 -9.59 1.92 18.66
CA LEU A 183 -8.88 2.08 17.39
C LEU A 183 -7.43 2.51 17.63
N ARG A 184 -7.19 3.51 18.48
CA ARG A 184 -5.84 3.94 18.88
C ARG A 184 -5.04 2.77 19.43
N ARG A 185 -5.60 2.01 20.38
CA ARG A 185 -4.94 0.83 20.96
C ARG A 185 -4.62 -0.23 19.91
N GLY A 186 -5.54 -0.50 18.99
CA GLY A 186 -5.33 -1.42 17.88
C GLY A 186 -4.19 -0.98 16.95
N VAL A 187 -4.18 0.29 16.56
CA VAL A 187 -3.11 0.89 15.73
C VAL A 187 -1.75 0.80 16.44
N VAL A 188 -1.69 1.13 17.74
CA VAL A 188 -0.45 1.02 18.53
C VAL A 188 0.01 -0.43 18.64
N ALA A 189 -0.88 -1.37 18.93
CA ALA A 189 -0.53 -2.77 19.06
C ALA A 189 -0.04 -3.36 17.72
N VAL A 190 -0.80 -3.17 16.64
CA VAL A 190 -0.40 -3.62 15.29
C VAL A 190 0.90 -2.96 14.86
N GLY A 191 1.04 -1.64 15.05
CA GLY A 191 2.27 -0.91 14.71
C GLY A 191 3.49 -1.40 15.50
N GLY A 192 3.31 -1.70 16.80
CA GLY A 192 4.37 -2.24 17.66
C GLY A 192 4.82 -3.64 17.22
N LEU A 193 3.87 -4.56 17.00
CA LEU A 193 4.20 -5.90 16.53
C LEU A 193 4.83 -5.86 15.14
N ALA A 194 4.29 -5.04 14.23
CA ALA A 194 4.85 -4.86 12.89
C ALA A 194 6.29 -4.31 12.96
N LEU A 195 6.56 -3.32 13.82
CA LEU A 195 7.90 -2.78 14.02
C LEU A 195 8.89 -3.86 14.48
N LEU A 196 8.50 -4.72 15.43
CA LEU A 196 9.34 -5.83 15.90
C LEU A 196 9.66 -6.79 14.74
N VAL A 197 8.65 -7.19 13.96
CA VAL A 197 8.81 -8.05 12.80
C VAL A 197 9.70 -7.38 11.75
N SER A 198 9.54 -6.07 11.50
CA SER A 198 10.33 -5.32 10.53
C SER A 198 11.80 -5.21 10.92
N VAL A 199 12.10 -4.93 12.20
CA VAL A 199 13.48 -4.89 12.70
C VAL A 199 14.16 -6.25 12.54
N TYR A 200 13.44 -7.32 12.85
CA TYR A 200 13.91 -8.69 12.65
C TYR A 200 14.16 -9.00 11.16
N ALA A 201 13.23 -8.65 10.28
CA ALA A 201 13.38 -8.86 8.83
C ALA A 201 14.55 -8.04 8.25
N LEU A 202 14.72 -6.79 8.68
CA LEU A 202 15.84 -5.95 8.28
C LEU A 202 17.17 -6.56 8.72
N ALA A 203 17.28 -7.06 9.95
CA ALA A 203 18.48 -7.73 10.43
C ALA A 203 18.85 -8.94 9.55
N ALA A 204 17.86 -9.75 9.14
CA ALA A 204 18.09 -10.88 8.24
C ALA A 204 18.58 -10.44 6.84
N ILE A 205 18.01 -9.38 6.27
CA ILE A 205 18.43 -8.84 4.96
C ILE A 205 19.85 -8.27 5.04
N VAL A 206 20.17 -7.53 6.09
CA VAL A 206 21.50 -6.95 6.32
C VAL A 206 22.54 -8.06 6.49
N TYR A 207 22.27 -9.05 7.34
CA TYR A 207 23.14 -10.22 7.53
C TYR A 207 23.44 -10.91 6.20
N ARG A 208 22.39 -11.14 5.39
CA ARG A 208 22.54 -11.76 4.06
C ARG A 208 23.38 -10.91 3.11
N THR A 209 23.24 -9.60 3.17
CA THR A 209 23.98 -8.65 2.31
C THR A 209 25.47 -8.66 2.65
N VAL A 210 25.80 -8.70 3.95
CA VAL A 210 27.19 -8.78 4.42
C VAL A 210 27.81 -10.15 4.15
N THR A 211 27.06 -11.24 4.37
CA THR A 211 27.60 -12.61 4.31
C THR A 211 27.65 -13.19 2.89
N MET A 212 26.69 -12.86 2.02
CA MET A 212 26.54 -13.45 0.68
C MET A 212 26.88 -12.48 -0.46
N GLY A 213 27.92 -11.67 -0.29
CA GLY A 213 28.62 -11.01 -1.40
C GLY A 213 27.94 -9.76 -1.97
N GLY A 214 27.70 -8.74 -1.15
CA GLY A 214 27.54 -7.37 -1.62
C GLY A 214 26.11 -6.87 -1.88
N ILE A 215 26.03 -5.58 -2.17
CA ILE A 215 24.78 -4.83 -2.41
C ILE A 215 24.34 -5.07 -3.86
N THR A 216 23.24 -5.80 -4.05
CA THR A 216 22.56 -5.89 -5.35
C THR A 216 21.43 -4.87 -5.42
N ILE A 217 21.00 -4.48 -6.63
CA ILE A 217 19.86 -3.57 -6.85
C ILE A 217 18.66 -3.98 -5.99
N ASN A 218 18.19 -5.22 -6.14
CA ASN A 218 17.04 -5.72 -5.38
C ASN A 218 17.23 -5.62 -3.85
N ARG A 219 18.44 -5.92 -3.34
CA ARG A 219 18.71 -5.82 -1.89
C ARG A 219 18.72 -4.36 -1.43
N MET A 220 19.32 -3.46 -2.18
CA MET A 220 19.33 -2.02 -1.88
C MET A 220 17.90 -1.48 -1.80
N THR A 221 17.10 -1.81 -2.81
CA THR A 221 15.70 -1.43 -2.91
C THR A 221 14.90 -1.87 -1.68
N VAL A 222 15.03 -3.15 -1.32
CA VAL A 222 14.35 -3.74 -0.17
C VAL A 222 14.83 -3.14 1.16
N ILE A 223 16.14 -2.93 1.33
CA ILE A 223 16.70 -2.31 2.54
C ILE A 223 16.14 -0.89 2.72
N GLY A 224 16.15 -0.06 1.67
CA GLY A 224 15.64 1.30 1.76
C GLY A 224 14.14 1.35 2.10
N TRP A 225 13.33 0.50 1.47
CA TRP A 225 11.91 0.39 1.83
C TRP A 225 11.70 -0.03 3.29
N ASN A 226 12.45 -1.03 3.79
CA ASN A 226 12.35 -1.44 5.19
C ASN A 226 12.77 -0.32 6.14
N SER A 227 13.86 0.39 5.85
CA SER A 227 14.33 1.51 6.66
C SER A 227 13.29 2.63 6.75
N ILE A 228 12.64 2.98 5.64
CA ILE A 228 11.55 3.96 5.61
C ILE A 228 10.38 3.45 6.48
N ASN A 229 9.91 2.23 6.25
CA ASN A 229 8.80 1.64 7.01
C ASN A 229 9.08 1.60 8.53
N ILE A 230 10.26 1.14 8.94
CA ILE A 230 10.68 1.07 10.34
C ILE A 230 10.71 2.46 10.97
N THR A 231 11.26 3.44 10.25
CA THR A 231 11.30 4.83 10.71
C THR A 231 9.89 5.39 10.89
N LEU A 232 9.00 5.17 9.93
CA LEU A 232 7.61 5.62 10.00
C LEU A 232 6.84 4.94 11.13
N LEU A 233 6.97 3.63 11.29
CA LEU A 233 6.35 2.88 12.40
C LEU A 233 6.88 3.36 13.76
N GLY A 234 8.20 3.51 13.91
CA GLY A 234 8.79 4.05 15.13
C GLY A 234 8.30 5.45 15.46
N MET A 235 8.22 6.32 14.44
CA MET A 235 7.71 7.68 14.58
C MET A 235 6.21 7.72 14.92
N LEU A 236 5.41 6.83 14.31
CA LEU A 236 4.00 6.64 14.58
C LEU A 236 3.77 6.24 16.04
N LEU A 237 4.56 5.31 16.57
CA LEU A 237 4.45 4.87 17.96
C LEU A 237 4.93 5.95 18.93
N TYR A 238 6.06 6.59 18.63
CA TYR A 238 6.63 7.65 19.46
C TYR A 238 5.69 8.85 19.59
N ARG A 239 5.12 9.33 18.49
CA ARG A 239 4.21 10.50 18.51
C ARG A 239 2.89 10.22 19.21
N GLN A 240 2.50 8.96 19.30
CA GLN A 240 1.31 8.54 20.05
C GLN A 240 1.59 8.31 21.54
N ALA A 241 2.85 8.19 21.95
CA ALA A 241 3.22 8.02 23.35
C ALA A 241 3.21 9.38 24.07
N GLY A 242 2.20 9.63 24.91
CA GLY A 242 2.15 10.78 25.82
C GLY A 242 1.27 11.96 25.41
N ARG A 243 0.29 11.76 24.51
CA ARG A 243 -0.64 12.81 24.05
C ARG A 243 -2.11 12.44 24.24
N ASP A 244 -2.95 13.46 24.37
CA ASP A 244 -4.40 13.37 24.56
C ASP A 244 -5.12 12.65 23.40
N ASP A 245 -6.26 12.04 23.72
CA ASP A 245 -7.10 11.24 22.80
C ASP A 245 -7.73 12.02 21.64
N THR A 246 -7.57 13.34 21.61
CA THR A 246 -8.10 14.22 20.57
C THR A 246 -7.11 14.50 19.45
N ALA A 247 -5.80 14.57 19.75
CA ALA A 247 -4.77 14.98 18.79
C ALA A 247 -4.00 13.82 18.12
N TRP A 248 -4.22 12.57 18.55
CA TRP A 248 -3.44 11.43 18.05
C TRP A 248 -3.69 11.16 16.56
N VAL A 249 -4.91 11.39 16.05
CA VAL A 249 -5.25 11.17 14.63
C VAL A 249 -4.40 12.08 13.76
N ASP A 250 -4.41 13.38 14.04
CA ASP A 250 -3.66 14.39 13.27
C ASP A 250 -2.15 14.06 13.25
N GLU A 251 -1.60 13.62 14.38
CA GLU A 251 -0.19 13.23 14.44
C GLU A 251 0.13 11.97 13.64
N VAL A 252 -0.76 10.97 13.62
CA VAL A 252 -0.57 9.80 12.79
C VAL A 252 -0.71 10.16 11.31
N GLN A 253 -1.68 11.00 10.94
CA GLN A 253 -1.84 11.52 9.58
C GLN A 253 -0.57 12.27 9.12
N ARG A 254 0.05 13.07 10.00
CA ARG A 254 1.35 13.73 9.75
C ARG A 254 2.45 12.73 9.42
N VAL A 255 2.54 11.62 10.14
CA VAL A 255 3.55 10.58 9.87
C VAL A 255 3.34 9.97 8.50
N PHE A 256 2.10 9.63 8.12
CA PHE A 256 1.81 9.09 6.79
C PHE A 256 2.09 10.11 5.67
N ALA A 257 1.74 11.38 5.87
CA ALA A 257 2.03 12.45 4.91
C ALA A 257 3.55 12.66 4.71
N LEU A 258 4.35 12.56 5.78
CA LEU A 258 5.81 12.58 5.70
C LEU A 258 6.34 11.32 5.00
N GLY A 259 5.73 10.17 5.27
CA GLY A 259 6.04 8.90 4.62
C GLY A 259 5.92 8.98 3.11
N THR A 260 4.90 9.64 2.58
CA THR A 260 4.73 9.86 1.14
C THR A 260 5.96 10.52 0.52
N ASN A 261 6.50 11.55 1.14
CA ASN A 261 7.70 12.22 0.63
C ASN A 261 8.91 11.29 0.66
N ALA A 262 9.07 10.49 1.71
CA ALA A 262 10.15 9.51 1.80
C ALA A 262 10.02 8.42 0.72
N TYR A 263 8.83 7.89 0.48
CA TYR A 263 8.59 6.92 -0.59
C TYR A 263 8.78 7.52 -1.98
N LEU A 264 8.35 8.75 -2.22
CA LEU A 264 8.55 9.44 -3.49
C LEU A 264 10.03 9.66 -3.77
N LEU A 265 10.78 10.19 -2.79
CA LEU A 265 12.21 10.40 -2.91
C LEU A 265 12.96 9.09 -3.16
N TRP A 266 12.61 8.04 -2.41
CA TRP A 266 13.21 6.73 -2.60
C TRP A 266 12.87 6.13 -3.96
N THR A 267 11.62 6.23 -4.40
CA THR A 267 11.21 5.75 -5.73
C THR A 267 11.91 6.53 -6.84
N LEU A 268 12.07 7.84 -6.70
CA LEU A 268 12.82 8.67 -7.64
C LEU A 268 14.29 8.25 -7.70
N PHE A 269 14.91 7.98 -6.54
CA PHE A 269 16.26 7.43 -6.47
C PHE A 269 16.36 6.05 -7.14
N LEU A 270 15.37 5.16 -6.97
CA LEU A 270 15.36 3.86 -7.65
C LEU A 270 15.21 3.99 -9.17
N LEU A 271 14.43 4.95 -9.65
CA LEU A 271 14.18 5.15 -11.07
C LEU A 271 15.32 5.89 -11.78
N LEU A 272 15.92 6.88 -11.14
CA LEU A 272 16.94 7.74 -11.73
C LEU A 272 18.36 7.41 -11.25
N GLY A 273 18.51 7.15 -9.95
CA GLY A 273 19.81 6.89 -9.32
C GLY A 273 20.34 5.50 -9.66
N ILE A 274 19.53 4.45 -9.62
CA ILE A 274 20.02 3.09 -9.88
C ILE A 274 20.59 2.91 -11.31
N PRO A 275 19.92 3.36 -12.39
CA PRO A 275 20.49 3.28 -13.74
C PRO A 275 21.78 4.09 -13.95
N LEU A 276 22.09 5.02 -13.05
CA LEU A 276 23.34 5.80 -13.09
C LEU A 276 24.46 5.14 -12.27
N LEU A 277 24.10 4.29 -11.30
CA LEU A 277 25.04 3.61 -10.40
C LEU A 277 25.40 2.18 -10.87
N PHE A 278 24.59 1.59 -11.74
CA PHE A 278 24.71 0.23 -12.29
C PHE A 278 24.47 0.25 -13.80
#